data_AF-A0A5S3T8K8-F1
#
_entry.id   AF-A0A5S3T8K8-F1
#
_cell.length_a   1.000
_cell.length_b   1.000
_cell.length_c   1.000
_cell.angle_alpha   90.00
_cell.angle_beta   90.00
_cell.angle_gamma   90.00
#
_symmetry.space_group_name_H-M   'P 1'
#
loop_
_entity.id
_entity.type
_entity.pdbx_description
1 polymer ?
#
loop_
_entity_poly.entity_id
_entity_poly.type
_entity_poly.pdbx_seq_one_letter_code
_entity_poly.pdbx_strand_id
1 'polypeptide(L)'
;MAIFNKDLLKNIDNVVDIFLFACEPLRHQGEYDFANSDLPKRIKELGLKMSTASEHWHAPPVDALFVHRKLAGLFLIAVKLGAKVNVNSIFKEFEVQMDK
;
A
#
# COMPACT_ATOMS: atom_id res chain seq x y z
N MET A 1 -21.67 -7.91 -23.98
CA MET A 1 -21.30 -6.49 -24.16
C MET A 1 -20.83 -5.98 -22.81
N ALA A 2 -19.51 -6.03 -22.59
CA ALA A 2 -18.91 -5.78 -21.28
C ALA A 2 -18.99 -4.30 -20.92
N ILE A 3 -19.69 -3.99 -19.84
CA ILE A 3 -19.69 -2.67 -19.21
C ILE A 3 -18.40 -2.60 -18.36
N PHE A 4 -17.25 -2.50 -19.03
CA PHE A 4 -15.99 -2.16 -18.37
C PHE A 4 -15.73 -0.68 -18.66
N ASN A 5 -16.15 0.16 -17.72
CA ASN A 5 -16.05 1.60 -17.81
C ASN A 5 -14.58 2.04 -17.68
N LYS A 6 -14.10 2.79 -18.66
CA LYS A 6 -12.72 3.28 -18.80
C LYS A 6 -12.29 4.18 -17.62
N ASP A 7 -13.26 4.79 -16.94
CA ASP A 7 -13.04 5.61 -15.74
C ASP A 7 -12.78 4.77 -14.48
N LEU A 8 -13.24 3.51 -14.46
CA LEU A 8 -12.95 2.57 -13.39
C LEU A 8 -11.48 2.15 -13.44
N LEU A 9 -10.95 1.92 -14.64
CA LEU A 9 -9.54 1.57 -14.85
C LEU A 9 -8.60 2.71 -14.41
N LYS A 10 -8.92 3.95 -14.79
CA LYS A 10 -8.14 5.14 -14.40
C LYS A 10 -8.11 5.41 -12.88
N ASN A 11 -9.19 5.05 -12.18
CA ASN A 11 -9.27 5.20 -10.72
C ASN A 11 -8.65 4.00 -9.97
N ILE A 12 -8.71 2.80 -10.55
CA ILE A 12 -7.97 1.63 -10.06
C ILE A 12 -6.47 1.93 -10.06
N ASP A 13 -5.96 2.56 -11.13
CA ASP A 13 -4.52 2.89 -11.25
C ASP A 13 -4.03 3.72 -10.05
N ASN A 14 -4.77 4.77 -9.65
CA ASN A 14 -4.32 5.65 -8.55
C ASN A 14 -4.39 4.96 -7.17
N VAL A 15 -5.38 4.09 -6.94
CA VAL A 15 -5.48 3.33 -5.68
C VAL A 15 -4.39 2.27 -5.64
N VAL A 16 -4.17 1.56 -6.75
CA VAL A 16 -3.10 0.56 -6.90
C VAL A 16 -1.73 1.21 -6.70
N ASP A 17 -1.52 2.43 -7.18
CA ASP A 17 -0.28 3.19 -6.93
C ASP A 17 -0.04 3.42 -5.44
N ILE A 18 -1.06 3.88 -4.69
CA ILE A 18 -0.94 4.04 -3.22
C ILE A 18 -0.60 2.70 -2.55
N PHE A 19 -1.26 1.61 -2.94
CA PHE A 19 -0.97 0.28 -2.40
C PHE A 19 0.44 -0.18 -2.77
N LEU A 20 0.88 0.05 -4.01
CA LEU A 20 2.23 -0.24 -4.45
C LEU A 20 3.25 0.56 -3.65
N PHE A 21 3.00 1.83 -3.34
CA PHE A 21 3.86 2.61 -2.44
C PHE A 21 3.87 2.01 -1.03
N ALA A 22 2.71 1.66 -0.47
CA ALA A 22 2.62 1.03 0.85
C ALA A 22 3.40 -0.30 0.94
N CYS A 23 3.54 -1.01 -0.19
CA CYS A 23 4.33 -2.22 -0.34
C CYS A 23 5.85 -1.98 -0.49
N GLU A 24 6.35 -0.75 -0.30
CA GLU A 24 7.79 -0.45 -0.32
C GLU A 24 8.63 -1.36 0.59
N PRO A 25 8.24 -1.66 1.85
CA PRO A 25 9.03 -2.54 2.71
C PRO A 25 9.21 -3.95 2.13
N LEU A 26 8.23 -4.45 1.37
CA LEU A 26 8.28 -5.77 0.73
C LEU A 26 9.33 -5.85 -0.38
N ARG A 27 9.67 -4.71 -1.01
CA ARG A 27 10.64 -4.63 -2.12
C ARG A 27 12.02 -4.14 -1.68
N HIS A 28 12.13 -3.62 -0.46
CA HIS A 28 13.38 -3.14 0.09
C HIS A 28 14.37 -4.28 0.30
N GLN A 29 15.62 -4.11 -0.15
CA GLN A 29 16.67 -5.10 0.06
C GLN A 29 17.37 -4.85 1.41
N GLY A 30 17.30 -5.82 2.31
CA GLY A 30 17.88 -5.71 3.65
C GLY A 30 16.86 -5.24 4.70
N GLU A 31 17.35 -4.77 5.84
CA GLU A 31 16.48 -4.31 6.93
C GLU A 31 15.82 -2.97 6.59
N TYR A 32 14.49 -2.96 6.57
CA TYR A 32 13.72 -1.74 6.45
C TYR A 32 13.61 -1.05 7.81
N ASP A 33 14.13 0.18 7.91
CA ASP A 33 14.01 1.03 9.11
C ASP A 33 12.66 1.76 9.09
N PHE A 34 11.72 1.24 9.86
CA PHE A 34 10.37 1.81 9.92
C PHE A 34 10.35 3.19 10.58
N ALA A 35 11.20 3.44 11.58
CA ALA A 35 11.18 4.70 12.32
C ALA A 35 11.74 5.87 11.50
N ASN A 36 12.69 5.61 10.61
CA ASN A 36 13.28 6.62 9.73
C ASN A 36 12.62 6.66 8.34
N SER A 37 11.53 5.92 8.12
CA SER A 37 10.82 5.90 6.85
C SER A 37 10.00 7.17 6.62
N ASP A 38 10.11 7.74 5.42
CA ASP A 38 9.29 8.86 4.95
C ASP A 38 7.97 8.40 4.28
N LEU A 39 7.73 7.08 4.24
CA LEU A 39 6.61 6.47 3.55
C LEU A 39 5.23 7.00 4.00
N PRO A 40 4.94 7.19 5.30
CA PRO A 40 3.65 7.75 5.72
C PRO A 40 3.40 9.15 5.17
N LYS A 41 4.46 9.96 5.08
CA LYS A 41 4.38 11.33 4.56
C LYS A 41 4.09 11.30 3.06
N ARG A 42 4.78 10.44 2.30
CA ARG A 42 4.58 10.27 0.86
C ARG A 42 3.17 9.77 0.53
N ILE A 43 2.66 8.79 1.27
CA ILE A 43 1.28 8.29 1.12
C ILE A 43 0.26 9.40 1.39
N LYS A 44 0.47 10.21 2.44
CA LYS A 44 -0.39 11.36 2.74
C LYS A 44 -0.38 12.40 1.62
N GLU A 45 0.79 12.74 1.08
CA GLU A 45 0.91 13.71 -0.02
C GLU A 45 0.25 13.21 -1.31
N LEU A 46 0.41 11.91 -1.64
CA LEU A 46 -0.29 11.26 -2.74
C LEU A 46 -1.81 11.30 -2.55
N GLY A 47 -2.30 10.94 -1.37
CA GLY A 47 -3.73 10.97 -1.06
C GLY A 47 -4.32 12.38 -1.16
N LEU A 48 -3.58 13.41 -0.74
CA LEU A 48 -4.02 14.81 -0.87
C LEU A 48 -4.11 15.24 -2.33
N LYS A 49 -3.07 14.94 -3.14
CA LYS A 49 -3.06 15.23 -4.59
C LYS A 49 -4.22 14.56 -5.32
N MET A 50 -4.57 13.33 -4.93
CA MET A 50 -5.71 12.60 -5.50
C MET A 50 -7.06 13.19 -5.08
N SER A 51 -7.18 13.67 -3.85
CA SER A 51 -8.42 14.28 -3.33
C SER A 51 -8.76 15.58 -4.08
N THR A 52 -7.75 16.36 -4.42
CA THR A 52 -7.91 17.62 -5.16
C THR A 52 -8.21 17.47 -6.65
N ALA A 53 -8.04 16.27 -7.22
CA ALA A 53 -8.03 16.06 -8.68
C ALA A 53 -9.24 15.30 -9.26
N SER A 54 -10.14 14.75 -8.43
CA SER A 54 -11.20 13.86 -8.94
C SER A 54 -12.55 14.15 -8.28
N GLU A 55 -13.52 14.61 -9.10
CA GLU A 55 -14.95 14.60 -8.76
C GLU A 55 -15.54 13.16 -8.68
N HIS A 56 -14.72 12.13 -8.93
CA HIS A 56 -15.16 10.74 -9.12
C HIS A 56 -14.52 9.76 -8.10
N TRP A 57 -14.30 10.21 -6.86
CA TRP A 57 -13.87 9.31 -5.78
C TRP A 57 -14.91 8.22 -5.52
N HIS A 58 -14.76 7.06 -6.16
CA HIS A 58 -15.43 5.85 -5.72
C HIS A 58 -14.74 5.36 -4.46
N ALA A 59 -15.49 5.25 -3.36
CA ALA A 59 -14.97 4.67 -2.13
C ALA A 59 -14.38 3.28 -2.44
N PRO A 60 -13.15 2.97 -1.99
CA PRO A 60 -12.56 1.65 -2.20
C PRO A 60 -13.50 0.58 -1.63
N PRO A 61 -13.57 -0.61 -2.26
CA PRO A 61 -14.33 -1.73 -1.71
C PRO A 61 -13.96 -1.99 -0.25
N VAL A 62 -14.92 -2.42 0.56
CA VAL A 62 -14.75 -2.61 2.02
C VAL A 62 -13.58 -3.54 2.35
N ASP A 63 -13.33 -4.56 1.54
CA ASP A 63 -12.23 -5.51 1.73
C ASP A 63 -10.85 -4.84 1.58
N ALA A 64 -10.70 -3.93 0.62
CA ALA A 64 -9.46 -3.17 0.42
C ALA A 64 -9.19 -2.23 1.61
N LEU A 65 -10.25 -1.62 2.16
CA LEU A 65 -10.16 -0.79 3.36
C LEU A 65 -9.72 -1.60 4.59
N PHE A 66 -10.19 -2.85 4.72
CA PHE A 66 -9.80 -3.72 5.82
C PHE A 66 -8.32 -4.11 5.75
N VAL A 67 -7.84 -4.51 4.58
CA VAL A 67 -6.42 -4.83 4.34
C VAL A 67 -5.54 -3.61 4.62
N HIS A 68 -5.91 -2.45 4.09
CA HIS A 68 -5.19 -1.20 4.32
C HIS A 68 -5.07 -0.88 5.81
N ARG A 69 -6.16 -1.02 6.59
CA ARG A 69 -6.14 -0.76 8.03
C ARG A 69 -5.22 -1.71 8.79
N LYS A 70 -5.14 -2.99 8.38
CA LYS A 70 -4.18 -3.93 8.98
C LYS A 70 -2.74 -3.53 8.69
N LEU A 71 -2.42 -3.21 7.44
CA LEU A 71 -1.07 -2.82 7.03
C LEU A 71 -0.65 -1.51 7.69
N ALA A 72 -1.53 -0.50 7.69
CA ALA A 72 -1.27 0.78 8.33
C ALA A 72 -1.05 0.63 9.85
N GLY A 73 -1.86 -0.18 10.52
CA GLY A 73 -1.69 -0.47 11.95
C GLY A 73 -0.35 -1.14 12.26
N LEU A 74 0.01 -2.17 11.48
CA LEU A 74 1.28 -2.88 11.65
C LEU A 74 2.48 -1.95 11.41
N PHE A 75 2.42 -1.11 10.37
CA PHE A 75 3.44 -0.12 10.07
C PHE A 75 3.63 0.85 11.23
N LEU A 76 2.55 1.41 11.77
CA LEU A 76 2.61 2.35 12.90
C LEU A 76 3.18 1.71 14.17
N ILE A 77 2.86 0.43 14.42
CA ILE A 77 3.46 -0.32 15.53
C ILE A 77 4.97 -0.50 15.31
N ALA A 78 5.39 -0.88 14.10
CA ALA A 78 6.81 -1.04 13.76
C ALA A 78 7.58 0.29 13.91
N VAL A 79 7.00 1.41 13.48
CA VAL A 79 7.53 2.77 13.70
C VAL A 79 7.69 3.04 15.19
N LYS A 80 6.65 2.81 15.99
CA LYS A 80 6.66 3.08 17.45
C LYS A 80 7.72 2.27 18.19
N LEU A 81 8.01 1.06 17.71
CA LEU A 81 9.01 0.18 18.29
C LEU A 81 10.44 0.46 17.80
N GLY A 82 10.64 1.36 16.83
CA GLY A 82 11.95 1.55 16.21
C GLY A 82 12.43 0.33 15.42
N ALA A 83 11.49 -0.47 14.90
CA ALA A 83 11.81 -1.76 14.31
C ALA A 83 12.61 -1.63 13.02
N LYS A 84 13.62 -2.48 12.87
CA LYS A 84 14.38 -2.71 11.64
C LYS A 84 14.16 -4.16 11.24
N VAL A 85 13.46 -4.39 10.13
CA VAL A 85 13.04 -5.74 9.74
C VAL A 85 13.24 -5.94 8.25
N ASN A 86 13.87 -7.05 7.87
CA ASN A 86 13.95 -7.48 6.48
C ASN A 86 12.62 -8.10 6.04
N VAL A 87 11.68 -7.25 5.65
CA VAL A 87 10.34 -7.68 5.24
C VAL A 87 10.39 -8.45 3.92
N ASN A 88 11.32 -8.10 3.01
CA ASN A 88 11.50 -8.82 1.74
C ASN A 88 11.87 -10.29 1.95
N SER A 89 12.79 -10.59 2.88
CA SER A 89 13.17 -11.98 3.16
C SER A 89 12.01 -12.79 3.73
N ILE A 90 11.27 -12.22 4.68
CA ILE A 90 10.08 -12.86 5.26
C ILE A 90 9.05 -13.13 4.16
N PHE A 91 8.78 -12.14 3.29
CA PHE A 91 7.78 -12.28 2.23
C PHE A 91 8.14 -13.35 1.20
N LYS A 92 9.42 -13.46 0.84
CA LYS A 92 9.90 -14.50 -0.08
C LYS A 92 9.61 -15.93 0.40
N GLU A 93 9.54 -16.17 1.71
CA GLU A 93 9.16 -17.48 2.27
C GLU A 93 7.70 -17.85 1.95
N PHE A 94 6.84 -16.84 1.75
CA PHE A 94 5.43 -17.03 1.41
C PHE A 94 5.16 -17.02 -0.10
N GLU A 95 6.00 -16.36 -0.90
CA GLU A 95 5.92 -16.39 -2.38
C GLU A 95 6.01 -17.83 -2.93
N VAL A 96 6.88 -18.66 -2.34
CA VAL A 96 7.06 -20.07 -2.74
C VAL A 96 5.80 -20.93 -2.51
N GLN A 97 4.85 -20.45 -1.70
CA GLN A 97 3.63 -21.18 -1.36
C GLN A 97 2.43 -20.83 -2.26
N MET A 98 2.49 -19.75 -3.05
CA MET A 98 1.40 -19.32 -3.93
C MET A 98 1.34 -20.05 -5.29
N ASP A 99 2.36 -20.84 -5.61
CA ASP A 99 2.45 -21.68 -6.83
C ASP A 99 1.95 -23.13 -6.63
N LYS A 100 1.24 -23.42 -5.51
CA LYS A 100 0.55 -24.69 -5.25
C LYS A 100 -0.94 -24.49 -5.12
#